data_AF-A0A5M3XRH0-F1
#
_entry.id   AF-A0A5M3XRH0-F1
#
_cell.length_a   1.000
_cell.length_b   1.000
_cell.length_c   1.000
_cell.angle_alpha   90.00
_cell.angle_beta   90.00
_cell.angle_gamma   90.00
#
_symmetry.space_group_name_H-M   'P 1'
#
loop_
_entity.id
_entity.type
_entity.pdbx_description
1 polymer ?
#
loop_
_entity_poly.entity_id
_entity_poly.type
_entity_poly.pdbx_seq_one_letter_code
_entity_poly.pdbx_strand_id
1 'polypeptide(L)'
;MLAFAVPSMIGTTSQAAAAARTSGAAITAPVQLISRGKPATASSIEGAGFEAGLAVDGNTASRWASAEGVDPQWIRIDLGGSYAISRVRLNWEVAYGSAYRIEVSPNDSSWTSVYSTSSADGAVDDLTVSGTGRYVRVYGTARGTQWGYSLWEFDVYGTPAGSDTTAPSVPGNLRSTGTTSSSVSLAWNAATDNVGVTGYEVYRGGTQVATVTGTSHTDTGLTASTSYTYTVRARDAAGNRSAASTAVTVQTGSGGGSTPVAANGQLRVCGTKLCNEAGKQIQLRGMSSHGIQWYDQCLNNASLDALANDWKADILRISMYIQEGGYETNPRAFTDRVHQLIEMATARGMYALVDWHMLTPGDPNYNLSRARTFFTEIAQRHNAKKNVLYEIANEPNGDSVTWSVIRNYANQLVPVIRQYDPDAPILVGTPAWSSLGVSGPGDQTDTIRGNPVSGTNIMYTFHFYAASHGTAYLNALSRAADLLPMFVSEFGTQTASGDGGNNFTRSQQYIDLMAQKKISWVSWNYSDDFRTGAAFTTGTCPNGPYAGTSRLKEAGVWVRDRIRTADDF
;
A
#
# COMPACT_ATOMS: atom_id res chain seq x y z
N MET A 1 -19.19 -36.26 70.90
CA MET A 1 -19.25 -34.82 71.21
C MET A 1 -20.30 -34.23 70.27
N LEU A 2 -21.52 -33.96 70.76
CA LEU A 2 -21.94 -32.61 71.22
C LEU A 2 -21.82 -31.61 70.04
N ALA A 3 -22.86 -31.35 69.22
CA ALA A 3 -24.16 -30.71 69.51
C ALA A 3 -23.95 -29.28 70.07
N PHE A 4 -24.57 -28.18 69.62
CA PHE A 4 -25.87 -27.88 68.97
C PHE A 4 -25.72 -26.66 68.02
N ALA A 5 -26.68 -26.12 67.23
CA ALA A 5 -28.12 -26.38 66.97
C ALA A 5 -28.54 -25.83 65.57
N VAL A 6 -29.83 -25.95 65.24
CA VAL A 6 -30.60 -25.38 64.09
C VAL A 6 -31.90 -24.81 64.70
N PRO A 7 -32.43 -23.60 64.36
CA PRO A 7 -33.28 -23.35 63.18
C PRO A 7 -33.10 -21.93 62.54
N SER A 8 -33.35 -21.66 61.25
CA SER A 8 -34.50 -21.92 60.36
C SER A 8 -35.75 -21.08 60.66
N MET A 9 -36.06 -20.09 59.80
CA MET A 9 -37.31 -20.01 59.01
C MET A 9 -37.57 -18.63 58.34
N ILE A 10 -37.96 -18.70 57.06
CA ILE A 10 -38.93 -17.83 56.32
C ILE A 10 -38.68 -16.31 56.24
N GLY A 11 -38.75 -15.76 55.02
CA GLY A 11 -38.95 -14.32 54.81
C GLY A 11 -38.66 -13.82 53.39
N THR A 12 -39.61 -13.97 52.46
CA THR A 12 -39.55 -13.30 51.15
C THR A 12 -39.77 -11.79 51.27
N THR A 13 -38.97 -10.96 50.60
CA THR A 13 -39.45 -9.78 49.84
C THR A 13 -38.34 -9.15 49.01
N SER A 14 -38.72 -8.51 47.91
CA SER A 14 -37.85 -7.72 47.05
C SER A 14 -37.41 -6.42 47.71
N GLN A 15 -36.16 -6.01 47.47
CA GLN A 15 -35.77 -4.61 47.65
C GLN A 15 -34.75 -4.19 46.59
N ALA A 16 -34.86 -2.96 46.12
CA ALA A 16 -34.16 -2.47 44.93
C ALA A 16 -32.65 -2.33 45.16
N ALA A 17 -31.88 -2.54 44.10
CA ALA A 17 -30.45 -2.22 44.09
C ALA A 17 -30.24 -0.71 44.19
N ALA A 18 -29.98 -0.22 45.40
CA ALA A 18 -29.52 1.14 45.62
C ALA A 18 -28.11 1.30 45.03
N ALA A 19 -27.99 2.12 43.98
CA ALA A 19 -26.70 2.41 43.36
C ALA A 19 -25.83 3.25 44.32
N ALA A 20 -24.94 2.59 45.04
CA ALA A 20 -23.90 3.25 45.82
C ALA A 20 -22.91 3.95 44.87
N ARG A 21 -23.15 5.25 44.62
CA ARG A 21 -22.18 6.13 43.96
C ARG A 21 -20.99 6.33 44.90
N THR A 22 -19.96 5.50 44.76
CA THR A 22 -18.62 5.85 45.26
C THR A 22 -18.12 7.03 44.45
N SER A 23 -18.18 8.23 45.04
CA SER A 23 -17.48 9.40 44.51
C SER A 23 -15.98 9.14 44.58
N GLY A 24 -15.39 8.76 43.44
CA GLY A 24 -13.94 8.74 43.30
C GLY A 24 -13.41 10.16 43.46
N ALA A 25 -12.91 10.50 44.65
CA ALA A 25 -12.14 11.71 44.85
C ALA A 25 -10.92 11.64 43.92
N ALA A 26 -10.74 12.68 43.10
CA ALA A 26 -9.55 12.77 42.26
C ALA A 26 -8.32 12.82 43.17
N ILE A 27 -7.44 11.83 43.04
CA ILE A 27 -6.13 11.82 43.70
C ILE A 27 -5.29 12.92 43.04
N THR A 28 -5.29 14.10 43.63
CA THR A 28 -4.38 15.18 43.25
C THR A 28 -2.95 14.69 43.48
N ALA A 29 -2.14 14.72 42.43
CA ALA A 29 -0.72 14.41 42.55
C ALA A 29 -0.06 15.30 43.62
N PRO A 30 0.86 14.78 44.44
CA PRO A 30 1.53 15.59 45.45
C PRO A 30 2.32 16.72 44.77
N VAL A 31 2.31 17.90 45.39
CA VAL A 31 3.13 19.05 44.93
C VAL A 31 4.61 18.68 45.07
N GLN A 32 5.36 18.74 43.97
CA GLN A 32 6.78 18.36 43.90
C GLN A 32 7.68 19.58 43.72
N LEU A 33 8.92 19.51 44.20
CA LEU A 33 9.99 20.43 43.79
C LEU A 33 10.40 20.07 42.36
N ILE A 34 10.21 20.99 41.42
CA ILE A 34 10.35 20.75 39.97
C ILE A 34 11.48 21.54 39.30
N SER A 35 12.10 22.51 40.00
CA SER A 35 13.24 23.29 39.48
C SER A 35 14.61 22.63 39.63
N ARG A 36 14.78 21.70 40.57
CA ARG A 36 16.12 21.21 40.94
C ARG A 36 16.85 20.52 39.78
N GLY A 37 18.08 20.95 39.53
CA GLY A 37 18.95 20.44 38.46
C GLY A 37 18.46 20.75 37.04
N LYS A 38 17.47 21.63 36.88
CA LYS A 38 16.93 22.02 35.57
C LYS A 38 17.85 23.05 34.87
N PRO A 39 17.85 23.10 33.53
CA PRO A 39 18.56 24.15 32.80
C PRO A 39 18.08 25.54 33.23
N ALA A 40 19.01 26.39 33.65
CA ALA A 40 18.75 27.77 34.04
C ALA A 40 19.64 28.74 33.25
N THR A 41 19.11 29.94 32.98
CA THR A 41 19.77 31.02 32.25
C THR A 41 19.41 32.36 32.88
N ALA A 42 20.27 33.35 32.76
CA ALA A 42 20.03 34.69 33.29
C ALA A 42 20.41 35.79 32.28
N SER A 43 19.96 37.02 32.52
CA SER A 43 20.33 38.20 31.73
C SER A 43 21.80 38.59 31.84
N SER A 44 22.44 38.31 32.97
CA SER A 44 23.85 38.54 33.22
C SER A 44 24.36 37.70 34.39
N ILE A 45 25.68 37.71 34.59
CA ILE A 45 26.36 37.17 35.77
C ILE A 45 27.33 38.21 36.34
N GLU A 46 27.52 38.23 37.66
CA GLU A 46 28.50 39.07 38.39
C GLU A 46 29.95 38.74 37.95
N GLY A 47 30.22 37.45 37.73
CA GLY A 47 31.50 36.91 37.29
C GLY A 47 31.42 35.38 37.14
N ALA A 48 32.55 34.75 36.80
CA ALA A 48 32.65 33.29 36.76
C ALA A 48 32.49 32.69 38.17
N GLY A 49 31.70 31.61 38.29
CA GLY A 49 31.30 31.03 39.58
C GLY A 49 30.00 31.59 40.16
N PHE A 50 29.26 32.40 39.39
CA PHE A 50 27.92 32.93 39.75
C PHE A 50 26.86 32.60 38.68
N GLU A 51 27.01 31.48 37.99
CA GLU A 51 26.14 31.05 36.90
C GLU A 51 24.70 30.74 37.35
N ALA A 52 23.72 30.95 36.45
CA ALA A 52 22.29 30.77 36.76
C ALA A 52 21.93 29.36 37.28
N GLY A 53 22.68 28.32 36.89
CA GLY A 53 22.47 26.95 37.37
C GLY A 53 22.71 26.76 38.87
N LEU A 54 23.48 27.65 39.50
CA LEU A 54 23.80 27.59 40.93
C LEU A 54 22.61 27.94 41.84
N ALA A 55 21.59 28.64 41.32
CA ALA A 55 20.36 28.90 42.07
C ALA A 55 19.32 27.76 41.96
N VAL A 56 19.67 26.61 41.37
CA VAL A 56 18.79 25.43 41.27
C VAL A 56 19.51 24.11 41.54
N ASP A 57 20.72 24.15 42.08
CA ASP A 57 21.52 22.95 42.37
C ASP A 57 21.13 22.26 43.69
N GLY A 58 20.44 22.97 44.61
CA GLY A 58 20.06 22.47 45.92
C GLY A 58 21.14 22.65 47.01
N ASN A 59 22.19 23.45 46.74
CA ASN A 59 23.27 23.78 47.64
C ASN A 59 23.23 25.28 48.04
N THR A 60 22.72 25.57 49.24
CA THR A 60 22.63 26.93 49.80
C THR A 60 23.99 27.59 50.14
N ALA A 61 25.09 27.11 49.58
CA ALA A 61 26.43 27.71 49.64
C ALA A 61 26.94 28.15 48.25
N SER A 62 26.20 27.87 47.17
CA SER A 62 26.39 28.43 45.82
C SER A 62 25.24 29.37 45.46
N ARG A 63 25.49 30.39 44.63
CA ARG A 63 24.49 31.41 44.27
C ARG A 63 24.59 31.80 42.81
N TRP A 64 23.45 32.08 42.17
CA TRP A 64 23.45 32.97 41.00
C TRP A 64 23.58 34.41 41.48
N ALA A 65 24.32 35.24 40.74
CA ALA A 65 24.39 36.67 40.96
C ALA A 65 24.40 37.42 39.63
N SER A 66 23.60 38.48 39.48
CA SER A 66 23.60 39.35 38.30
C SER A 66 24.76 40.36 38.33
N ALA A 67 25.02 41.00 37.18
CA ALA A 67 25.85 42.20 37.15
C ALA A 67 25.34 43.27 38.15
N GLU A 68 26.29 43.93 38.82
CA GLU A 68 26.02 45.01 39.78
C GLU A 68 25.56 46.30 39.08
N GLY A 69 24.83 47.14 39.79
CA GLY A 69 24.45 48.48 39.30
C GLY A 69 23.33 48.50 38.25
N VAL A 70 22.91 47.37 37.68
CA VAL A 70 21.99 47.31 36.53
C VAL A 70 20.60 46.79 36.91
N ASP A 71 19.57 47.53 36.49
CA ASP A 71 18.16 47.13 36.45
C ASP A 71 17.61 47.25 35.01
N PRO A 72 16.65 46.42 34.57
CA PRO A 72 16.17 45.19 35.20
C PRO A 72 17.13 44.01 34.97
N GLN A 73 16.99 42.93 35.76
CA GLN A 73 17.70 41.66 35.57
C GLN A 73 16.74 40.48 35.76
N TRP A 74 17.09 39.31 35.23
CA TRP A 74 16.27 38.12 35.37
C TRP A 74 17.07 36.82 35.42
N ILE A 75 16.50 35.82 36.10
CA ILE A 75 16.90 34.41 36.05
C ILE A 75 15.68 33.56 35.70
N ARG A 76 15.87 32.61 34.78
CA ARG A 76 14.84 31.73 34.21
C ARG A 76 15.25 30.27 34.29
N ILE A 77 14.29 29.40 34.60
CA ILE A 77 14.40 27.94 34.56
C ILE A 77 13.57 27.39 33.39
N ASP A 78 14.10 26.39 32.67
CA ASP A 78 13.32 25.50 31.80
C ASP A 78 12.98 24.19 32.53
N LEU A 79 11.71 23.98 32.87
CA LEU A 79 11.27 22.80 33.60
C LEU A 79 11.28 21.53 32.71
N GLY A 80 11.44 21.65 31.40
CA GLY A 80 11.45 20.54 30.43
C GLY A 80 10.06 20.00 30.05
N GLY A 81 9.00 20.54 30.64
CA GLY A 81 7.59 20.20 30.40
C GLY A 81 6.69 21.29 31.00
N SER A 82 5.38 21.26 30.74
CA SER A 82 4.45 22.24 31.32
C SER A 82 4.00 21.82 32.71
N TYR A 83 4.03 22.75 33.68
CA TYR A 83 3.65 22.52 35.08
C TYR A 83 2.62 23.54 35.54
N ALA A 84 1.67 23.08 36.36
CA ALA A 84 0.77 23.89 37.16
C ALA A 84 1.53 24.25 38.43
N ILE A 85 2.03 25.47 38.47
CA ILE A 85 2.94 25.98 39.49
C ILE A 85 2.09 26.57 40.61
N SER A 86 2.27 26.04 41.82
CA SER A 86 1.47 26.37 43.01
C SER A 86 2.25 27.13 44.07
N ARG A 87 3.59 27.05 44.05
CA ARG A 87 4.46 27.73 45.01
C ARG A 87 5.83 28.01 44.40
N VAL A 88 6.39 29.17 44.74
CA VAL A 88 7.77 29.56 44.41
C VAL A 88 8.43 30.05 45.69
N ARG A 89 9.60 29.50 46.01
CA ARG A 89 10.40 29.92 47.16
C ARG A 89 11.73 30.45 46.67
N LEU A 90 12.03 31.70 47.02
CA LEU A 90 13.29 32.37 46.71
C LEU A 90 14.11 32.49 47.99
N ASN A 91 15.38 32.09 47.94
CA ASN A 91 16.32 32.29 49.03
C ASN A 91 17.35 33.34 48.59
N TRP A 92 17.10 34.61 48.92
CA TRP A 92 17.96 35.73 48.54
C TRP A 92 19.25 35.77 49.36
N GLU A 93 20.29 36.33 48.75
CA GLU A 93 21.49 36.79 49.44
C GLU A 93 21.24 38.21 50.04
N VAL A 94 22.24 38.82 50.68
CA VAL A 94 22.19 40.25 51.07
C VAL A 94 21.91 41.16 49.86
N ALA A 95 22.36 40.78 48.66
CA ALA A 95 21.96 41.38 47.39
C ALA A 95 20.64 40.79 46.86
N TYR A 96 19.53 41.50 47.05
CA TYR A 96 18.17 41.04 46.71
C TYR A 96 17.37 42.02 45.84
N GLY A 97 16.26 41.57 45.25
CA GLY A 97 15.31 42.43 44.54
C GLY A 97 14.25 43.02 45.46
N SER A 98 14.21 44.35 45.61
CA SER A 98 13.14 45.05 46.35
C SER A 98 11.83 45.11 45.56
N ALA A 99 11.92 45.18 44.22
CA ALA A 99 10.79 45.04 43.32
C ALA A 99 11.09 43.96 42.27
N TYR A 100 10.19 42.98 42.15
CA TYR A 100 10.30 41.90 41.16
C TYR A 100 8.94 41.31 40.80
N ARG A 101 8.92 40.52 39.71
CA ARG A 101 7.79 39.67 39.30
C ARG A 101 8.22 38.21 39.23
N ILE A 102 7.30 37.30 39.55
CA ILE A 102 7.38 35.90 39.12
C ILE A 102 6.54 35.78 37.87
N GLU A 103 7.15 35.28 36.80
CA GLU A 103 6.52 35.15 35.49
C GLU A 103 6.60 33.71 35.01
N VAL A 104 5.55 33.23 34.34
CA VAL A 104 5.49 31.91 33.70
C VAL A 104 5.34 32.07 32.18
N SER A 105 5.87 31.11 31.43
CA SER A 105 5.73 31.08 29.97
C SER A 105 5.60 29.64 29.44
N PRO A 106 4.75 29.39 28.43
CA PRO A 106 4.73 28.12 27.71
C PRO A 106 5.87 28.00 26.67
N ASN A 107 6.41 29.12 26.20
CA ASN A 107 7.15 29.21 24.93
C ASN A 107 8.39 30.14 24.97
N ASP A 108 8.83 30.54 26.17
CA ASP A 108 9.98 31.41 26.46
C ASP A 108 9.90 32.86 25.94
N SER A 109 8.83 33.22 25.22
CA SER A 109 8.67 34.51 24.55
C SER A 109 7.45 35.29 25.02
N SER A 110 6.36 34.59 25.36
CA SER A 110 5.12 35.15 25.92
C SER A 110 5.11 34.92 27.43
N TRP A 111 5.14 35.99 28.22
CA TRP A 111 5.30 35.93 29.67
C TRP A 111 4.07 36.47 30.41
N THR A 112 3.59 35.70 31.39
CA THR A 112 2.47 36.07 32.26
C THR A 112 2.95 36.21 33.70
N SER A 113 2.73 37.38 34.32
CA SER A 113 3.05 37.60 35.74
C SER A 113 2.06 36.85 36.63
N VAL A 114 2.56 35.98 37.51
CA VAL A 114 1.77 35.22 38.51
C VAL A 114 1.95 35.75 39.93
N TYR A 115 2.96 36.59 40.17
CA TYR A 115 3.17 37.36 41.38
C TYR A 115 3.98 38.63 41.07
N SER A 116 3.80 39.69 41.85
CA SER A 116 4.62 40.90 41.79
C SER A 116 4.69 41.60 43.15
N THR A 117 5.86 42.13 43.48
CA THR A 117 6.08 42.99 44.67
C THR A 117 6.92 44.21 44.29
N SER A 118 6.81 45.28 45.09
CA SER A 118 7.58 46.52 44.95
C SER A 118 8.26 46.96 46.24
N SER A 119 8.22 46.14 47.29
CA SER A 119 8.74 46.47 48.62
C SER A 119 9.12 45.22 49.42
N ALA A 120 9.80 44.25 48.77
CA ALA A 120 10.39 43.13 49.48
C ALA A 120 11.53 43.61 50.42
N ASP A 121 11.75 42.87 51.51
CA ASP A 121 12.78 43.11 52.53
C ASP A 121 14.01 42.20 52.40
N GLY A 122 13.94 41.20 51.51
CA GLY A 122 15.03 40.25 51.24
C GLY A 122 14.80 38.91 51.94
N ALA A 123 15.89 38.23 52.33
CA ALA A 123 15.83 36.92 52.99
C ALA A 123 15.07 35.84 52.18
N VAL A 124 14.09 35.14 52.78
CA VAL A 124 13.37 34.02 52.13
C VAL A 124 11.93 34.43 51.82
N ASP A 125 11.63 34.58 50.54
CA ASP A 125 10.26 34.69 50.06
C ASP A 125 9.68 33.30 49.85
N ASP A 126 8.52 33.01 50.45
CA ASP A 126 7.81 31.73 50.28
C ASP A 126 6.40 31.98 49.75
N LEU A 127 6.28 31.98 48.42
CA LEU A 127 5.15 32.55 47.70
C LEU A 127 4.19 31.46 47.23
N THR A 128 2.92 31.57 47.61
CA THR A 128 1.84 30.84 46.92
C THR A 128 1.51 31.56 45.62
N VAL A 129 1.56 30.84 44.50
CA VAL A 129 1.32 31.37 43.15
C VAL A 129 0.30 30.50 42.42
N SER A 130 -0.26 30.99 41.32
CA SER A 130 -1.11 30.18 40.45
C SER A 130 -0.83 30.53 38.99
N GLY A 131 -0.36 29.54 38.22
CA GLY A 131 -0.15 29.68 36.79
C GLY A 131 0.41 28.42 36.16
N THR A 132 0.34 28.36 34.83
CA THR A 132 0.79 27.22 34.03
C THR A 132 1.88 27.66 33.08
N GLY A 133 3.00 26.92 33.04
CA GLY A 133 4.08 27.18 32.09
C GLY A 133 5.16 26.10 32.10
N ARG A 134 6.00 26.11 31.07
CA ARG A 134 7.24 25.33 30.99
C ARG A 134 8.44 26.10 31.55
N TYR A 135 8.43 27.41 31.38
CA TYR A 135 9.48 28.29 31.87
C TYR A 135 8.96 29.14 33.02
N VAL A 136 9.81 29.35 34.02
CA VAL A 136 9.52 30.22 35.17
C VAL A 136 10.68 31.18 35.34
N ARG A 137 10.38 32.46 35.59
CA ARG A 137 11.37 33.54 35.66
C ARG A 137 11.13 34.44 36.85
N VAL A 138 12.18 34.77 37.58
CA VAL A 138 12.22 35.96 38.45
C VAL A 138 12.67 37.13 37.58
N TYR A 139 11.85 38.17 37.48
CA TYR A 139 12.16 39.39 36.72
C TYR A 139 12.26 40.56 37.70
N GLY A 140 13.49 40.89 38.08
CA GLY A 140 13.81 41.99 38.99
C GLY A 140 13.75 43.34 38.29
N THR A 141 13.04 44.29 38.90
CA THR A 141 12.82 45.65 38.38
C THR A 141 13.39 46.76 39.26
N ALA A 142 13.65 46.49 40.54
CA ALA A 142 14.49 47.33 41.40
C ALA A 142 15.23 46.46 42.43
N ARG A 143 16.48 46.83 42.73
CA ARG A 143 17.33 46.18 43.75
C ARG A 143 17.08 46.75 45.14
N GLY A 144 17.29 45.94 46.17
CA GLY A 144 17.24 46.37 47.57
C GLY A 144 18.54 46.98 48.08
N THR A 145 19.64 46.80 47.35
CA THR A 145 20.98 47.32 47.67
C THR A 145 21.66 47.89 46.44
N GLN A 146 22.87 48.44 46.59
CA GLN A 146 23.68 48.93 45.47
C GLN A 146 24.23 47.81 44.55
N TRP A 147 24.30 46.58 45.07
CA TRP A 147 24.82 45.37 44.40
C TRP A 147 23.87 44.86 43.29
N GLY A 148 24.09 43.65 42.78
CA GLY A 148 23.18 43.00 41.82
C GLY A 148 21.93 42.36 42.48
N TYR A 149 21.30 41.43 41.77
CA TYR A 149 20.34 40.47 42.30
C TYR A 149 21.06 39.14 42.55
N SER A 150 20.86 38.50 43.69
CA SER A 150 21.55 37.25 44.02
C SER A 150 20.65 36.27 44.77
N LEU A 151 20.62 35.02 44.29
CA LEU A 151 19.80 33.93 44.83
C LEU A 151 20.67 32.73 45.16
N TRP A 152 20.60 32.27 46.41
CA TRP A 152 21.10 30.96 46.83
C TRP A 152 20.23 29.84 46.25
N GLU A 153 18.90 30.01 46.23
CA GLU A 153 17.97 29.02 45.65
C GLU A 153 16.74 29.68 45.02
N PHE A 154 16.27 29.06 43.94
CA PHE A 154 15.01 29.34 43.23
C PHE A 154 14.21 28.02 43.14
N ASP A 155 13.59 27.67 44.26
CA ASP A 155 12.74 26.48 44.40
C ASP A 155 11.37 26.75 43.74
N VAL A 156 11.04 26.02 42.67
CA VAL A 156 9.71 26.05 42.03
C VAL A 156 8.99 24.76 42.37
N TYR A 157 7.75 24.87 42.87
CA TYR A 157 6.89 23.74 43.21
C TYR A 157 5.62 23.71 42.38
N GLY A 158 5.22 22.50 42.00
CA GLY A 158 3.99 22.29 41.23
C GLY A 158 3.69 20.83 40.94
N THR A 159 2.72 20.62 40.06
CA THR A 159 2.38 19.33 39.44
C THR A 159 2.42 19.50 37.92
N PRO A 160 2.59 18.43 37.11
CA PRO A 160 2.47 18.55 35.65
C PRO A 160 1.12 19.20 35.26
N ALA A 161 1.15 20.21 34.38
CA ALA A 161 -0.05 20.96 33.98
C ALA A 161 -0.89 20.14 33.02
N GLY A 162 -1.78 19.33 33.59
CA GLY A 162 -2.56 18.36 32.85
C GLY A 162 -1.68 17.21 32.37
N SER A 163 -1.89 16.03 32.94
CA SER A 163 -2.11 14.91 32.03
C SER A 163 -3.25 15.36 31.10
N ASP A 164 -3.01 15.43 29.79
CA ASP A 164 -4.14 15.46 28.88
C ASP A 164 -5.02 14.24 29.22
N THR A 165 -6.32 14.46 29.40
CA THR A 165 -7.28 13.40 29.72
C THR A 165 -8.28 13.19 28.59
N THR A 166 -8.19 13.99 27.54
CA THR A 166 -9.04 13.84 26.36
C THR A 166 -8.39 12.80 25.47
N ALA A 167 -9.19 11.81 25.06
CA ALA A 167 -8.70 10.80 24.14
C ALA A 167 -8.78 11.32 22.68
N PRO A 168 -7.78 10.97 21.83
CA PRO A 168 -7.87 11.23 20.41
C PRO A 168 -9.16 10.71 19.77
N SER A 169 -9.58 11.36 18.69
CA SER A 169 -10.68 10.87 17.87
C SER A 169 -10.38 9.49 17.25
N VAL A 170 -11.44 8.75 16.93
CA VAL A 170 -11.29 7.38 16.40
C VAL A 170 -10.71 7.43 14.98
N PRO A 171 -9.65 6.66 14.66
CA PRO A 171 -9.11 6.56 13.30
C PRO A 171 -10.19 6.17 12.28
N GLY A 172 -10.42 7.03 11.29
CA GLY A 172 -11.43 6.82 10.26
C GLY A 172 -10.95 5.91 9.11
N ASN A 173 -11.89 5.32 8.37
CA ASN A 173 -11.63 4.63 7.09
C ASN A 173 -10.46 3.60 7.13
N LEU A 174 -10.42 2.77 8.19
CA LEU A 174 -9.53 1.62 8.23
C LEU A 174 -9.89 0.64 7.11
N ARG A 175 -8.92 0.33 6.26
CA ARG A 175 -9.09 -0.52 5.08
C ARG A 175 -7.84 -1.35 4.80
N SER A 176 -8.04 -2.49 4.13
CA SER A 176 -6.94 -3.20 3.48
C SER A 176 -6.48 -2.43 2.24
N THR A 177 -5.17 -2.42 2.00
CA THR A 177 -4.53 -1.89 0.78
C THR A 177 -3.86 -2.97 -0.05
N GLY A 178 -3.76 -4.20 0.46
CA GLY A 178 -3.17 -5.34 -0.23
C GLY A 178 -3.11 -6.57 0.68
N THR A 179 -3.04 -7.76 0.09
CA THR A 179 -2.86 -9.02 0.82
C THR A 179 -1.90 -9.93 0.06
N THR A 180 -1.15 -10.75 0.80
CA THR A 180 -0.45 -11.92 0.26
C THR A 180 -0.95 -13.18 0.96
N SER A 181 -0.33 -14.32 0.69
CA SER A 181 -0.57 -15.54 1.48
C SER A 181 -0.09 -15.46 2.93
N SER A 182 0.74 -14.47 3.30
CA SER A 182 1.32 -14.36 4.65
C SER A 182 1.38 -12.93 5.20
N SER A 183 0.69 -11.98 4.56
CA SER A 183 0.63 -10.58 5.02
C SER A 183 -0.67 -9.87 4.64
N VAL A 184 -0.99 -8.82 5.41
CA VAL A 184 -2.08 -7.87 5.14
C VAL A 184 -1.55 -6.45 5.31
N SER A 185 -1.66 -5.64 4.28
CA SER A 185 -1.33 -4.20 4.32
C SER A 185 -2.59 -3.40 4.65
N LEU A 186 -2.46 -2.44 5.58
CA LEU A 186 -3.55 -1.63 6.13
C LEU A 186 -3.24 -0.14 5.99
N ALA A 187 -4.28 0.66 5.79
CA ALA A 187 -4.22 2.11 5.89
C ALA A 187 -5.50 2.68 6.53
N TRP A 188 -5.38 3.86 7.15
CA TRP A 188 -6.49 4.59 7.77
C TRP A 188 -6.33 6.10 7.57
N ASN A 189 -7.36 6.87 7.92
CA ASN A 189 -7.32 8.32 7.99
C ASN A 189 -6.78 8.74 9.37
N ALA A 190 -6.04 9.84 9.42
CA ALA A 190 -5.47 10.34 10.66
C ALA A 190 -6.55 10.69 11.70
N ALA A 191 -6.25 10.41 12.96
CA ALA A 191 -7.01 10.91 14.10
C ALA A 191 -6.60 12.37 14.42
N THR A 192 -7.44 13.04 15.20
CA THR A 192 -7.26 14.41 15.70
C THR A 192 -7.38 14.43 17.21
N ASP A 193 -6.75 15.42 17.83
CA ASP A 193 -6.66 15.55 19.29
C ASP A 193 -6.45 17.02 19.68
N ASN A 194 -6.74 17.41 20.91
CA ASN A 194 -6.57 18.78 21.42
C ASN A 194 -5.11 19.16 21.70
N VAL A 195 -4.21 18.20 21.95
CA VAL A 195 -2.76 18.43 22.10
C VAL A 195 -1.98 17.80 20.94
N GLY A 196 -2.29 16.55 20.59
CA GLY A 196 -1.75 15.91 19.39
C GLY A 196 -1.59 14.39 19.47
N VAL A 197 -1.89 13.72 18.36
CA VAL A 197 -1.71 12.27 18.20
C VAL A 197 -0.23 11.93 18.00
N THR A 198 0.33 11.07 18.85
CA THR A 198 1.74 10.62 18.78
C THR A 198 1.91 9.28 18.07
N GLY A 199 0.81 8.56 17.82
CA GLY A 199 0.81 7.39 16.97
C GLY A 199 -0.44 6.53 17.09
N TYR A 200 -0.33 5.34 16.52
CA TYR A 200 -1.41 4.37 16.41
C TYR A 200 -0.99 3.00 16.93
N GLU A 201 -1.98 2.21 17.33
CA GLU A 201 -1.86 0.83 17.78
C GLU A 201 -2.76 -0.05 16.92
N VAL A 202 -2.18 -1.07 16.30
CA VAL A 202 -2.86 -1.97 15.37
C VAL A 202 -3.14 -3.29 16.08
N TYR A 203 -4.39 -3.74 16.05
CA TYR A 203 -4.85 -4.96 16.70
C TYR A 203 -5.34 -5.98 15.66
N ARG A 204 -4.93 -7.24 15.81
CA ARG A 204 -5.40 -8.41 15.04
C ARG A 204 -6.13 -9.35 15.98
N GLY A 205 -7.43 -9.56 15.77
CA GLY A 205 -8.25 -10.43 16.64
C GLY A 205 -8.22 -10.03 18.13
N GLY A 206 -8.06 -8.73 18.43
CA GLY A 206 -7.90 -8.20 19.78
C GLY A 206 -6.48 -8.20 20.34
N THR A 207 -5.50 -8.85 19.70
CA THR A 207 -4.09 -8.80 20.09
C THR A 207 -3.39 -7.63 19.40
N GLN A 208 -2.65 -6.79 20.14
CA GLN A 208 -1.86 -5.71 19.55
C GLN A 208 -0.67 -6.32 18.78
N VAL A 209 -0.60 -6.07 17.46
CA VAL A 209 0.46 -6.58 16.58
C VAL A 209 1.51 -5.53 16.25
N ALA A 210 1.15 -4.24 16.31
CA ALA A 210 2.09 -3.16 16.02
C ALA A 210 1.76 -1.84 16.71
N THR A 211 2.79 -1.00 16.80
CA THR A 211 2.73 0.39 17.21
C THR A 211 3.46 1.21 16.14
N VAL A 212 2.78 2.18 15.53
CA VAL A 212 3.32 3.00 14.43
C VAL A 212 3.07 4.49 14.69
N THR A 213 3.79 5.37 13.99
CA THR A 213 3.58 6.84 13.98
C THR A 213 2.80 7.31 12.75
N GLY A 214 2.96 6.64 11.60
CA GLY A 214 2.20 6.89 10.38
C GLY A 214 0.82 6.24 10.36
N THR A 215 0.04 6.49 9.30
CA THR A 215 -1.34 6.01 9.12
C THR A 215 -1.47 4.73 8.29
N SER A 216 -0.43 3.89 8.32
CA SER A 216 -0.38 2.60 7.63
C SER A 216 0.46 1.58 8.39
N HIS A 217 0.22 0.29 8.12
CA HIS A 217 0.98 -0.82 8.66
C HIS A 217 0.85 -2.05 7.76
N THR A 218 1.89 -2.89 7.65
CA THR A 218 1.79 -4.21 7.03
C THR A 218 2.09 -5.26 8.07
N ASP A 219 1.08 -6.07 8.38
CA ASP A 219 1.18 -7.21 9.27
C ASP A 219 1.66 -8.43 8.48
N THR A 220 2.57 -9.23 9.04
CA THR A 220 3.30 -10.29 8.33
C THR A 220 3.43 -11.56 9.18
N GLY A 221 3.87 -12.67 8.56
CA GLY A 221 3.92 -13.98 9.23
C GLY A 221 2.54 -14.59 9.48
N LEU A 222 1.55 -14.19 8.68
CA LEU A 222 0.18 -14.69 8.76
C LEU A 222 0.06 -16.09 8.14
N THR A 223 -0.90 -16.86 8.64
CA THR A 223 -1.35 -18.11 7.99
C THR A 223 -2.14 -17.75 6.74
N ALA A 224 -2.01 -18.57 5.71
CA ALA A 224 -2.68 -18.37 4.43
C ALA A 224 -4.14 -18.84 4.44
N SER A 225 -4.95 -18.42 3.45
CA SER A 225 -6.40 -18.68 3.37
C SER A 225 -7.19 -18.28 4.62
N THR A 226 -6.63 -17.47 5.52
CA THR A 226 -7.13 -17.24 6.88
C THR A 226 -7.70 -15.84 7.01
N SER A 227 -8.90 -15.74 7.58
CA SER A 227 -9.55 -14.45 7.84
C SER A 227 -9.02 -13.81 9.12
N TYR A 228 -8.49 -12.60 9.00
CA TYR A 228 -8.00 -11.78 10.09
C TYR A 228 -8.83 -10.51 10.21
N THR A 229 -9.26 -10.20 11.43
CA THR A 229 -10.02 -8.98 11.73
C THR A 229 -9.11 -7.96 12.42
N TYR A 230 -9.07 -6.76 11.87
CA TYR A 230 -8.21 -5.68 12.33
C TYR A 230 -9.00 -4.48 12.86
N THR A 231 -8.48 -3.85 13.92
CA THR A 231 -8.90 -2.53 14.40
C THR A 231 -7.68 -1.68 14.73
N VAL A 232 -7.84 -0.35 14.73
CA VAL A 232 -6.79 0.60 15.09
C VAL A 232 -7.29 1.56 16.17
N ARG A 233 -6.40 1.94 17.09
CA ARG A 233 -6.59 3.03 18.05
C ARG A 233 -5.52 4.11 17.85
N ALA A 234 -5.87 5.36 18.07
CA ALA A 234 -4.90 6.46 18.19
C ALA A 234 -4.49 6.67 19.66
N ARG A 235 -3.28 7.20 19.88
CA ARG A 235 -2.78 7.63 21.19
C ARG A 235 -2.09 8.99 21.11
N ASP A 236 -2.06 9.71 22.22
CA ASP A 236 -1.39 11.00 22.40
C ASP A 236 -0.08 10.88 23.21
N ALA A 237 0.45 11.99 23.71
CA ALA A 237 1.66 12.05 24.54
C ALA A 237 1.41 11.79 26.04
N ALA A 238 0.19 11.97 26.53
CA ALA A 238 -0.21 11.73 27.91
C ALA A 238 -0.60 10.26 28.17
N GLY A 239 -0.88 9.50 27.11
CA GLY A 239 -1.19 8.08 27.15
C GLY A 239 -2.67 7.73 26.95
N ASN A 240 -3.54 8.70 26.63
CA ASN A 240 -4.94 8.36 26.34
C ASN A 240 -5.02 7.61 25.01
N ARG A 241 -6.13 6.88 24.85
CA ARG A 241 -6.38 6.01 23.70
C ARG A 241 -7.79 6.24 23.17
N SER A 242 -7.91 6.42 21.87
CA SER A 242 -9.22 6.47 21.21
C SER A 242 -10.01 5.17 21.44
N ALA A 243 -11.32 5.23 21.22
CA ALA A 243 -12.08 4.01 20.90
C ALA A 243 -11.47 3.30 19.66
N ALA A 244 -11.74 2.00 19.52
CA ALA A 244 -11.31 1.25 18.34
C ALA A 244 -12.07 1.71 17.09
N SER A 245 -11.37 1.76 15.95
CA SER A 245 -11.99 1.94 14.64
C SER A 245 -13.04 0.88 14.33
N THR A 246 -13.92 1.14 13.36
CA THR A 246 -14.66 0.08 12.68
C THR A 246 -13.69 -1.01 12.24
N ALA A 247 -14.06 -2.28 12.48
CA ALA A 247 -13.22 -3.41 12.17
C ALA A 247 -13.22 -3.71 10.67
N VAL A 248 -12.06 -4.07 10.12
CA VAL A 248 -11.94 -4.63 8.77
C VAL A 248 -11.54 -6.10 8.86
N THR A 249 -12.33 -6.99 8.25
CA THR A 249 -11.98 -8.41 8.12
C THR A 249 -11.39 -8.64 6.73
N VAL A 250 -10.21 -9.25 6.70
CA VAL A 250 -9.39 -9.44 5.51
C VAL A 250 -8.91 -10.88 5.49
N GLN A 251 -9.14 -11.60 4.39
CA GLN A 251 -8.60 -12.95 4.22
C GLN A 251 -7.23 -12.88 3.54
N THR A 252 -6.24 -13.56 4.09
CA THR A 252 -4.96 -13.78 3.39
C THR A 252 -5.18 -14.61 2.13
N GLY A 253 -4.36 -14.38 1.12
CA GLY A 253 -4.34 -15.20 -0.09
C GLY A 253 -4.10 -16.68 0.24
N SER A 254 -4.48 -17.58 -0.66
CA SER A 254 -4.22 -19.01 -0.46
C SER A 254 -2.72 -19.31 -0.48
N GLY A 255 -2.24 -20.09 0.49
CA GLY A 255 -0.86 -20.56 0.59
C GLY A 255 -0.83 -22.06 0.40
N GLY A 256 0.16 -22.56 -0.33
CA GLY A 256 0.20 -23.98 -0.74
C GLY A 256 -0.42 -24.26 -2.11
N GLY A 257 -0.67 -23.24 -2.93
CA GLY A 257 -0.55 -23.39 -4.37
C GLY A 257 0.85 -22.92 -4.78
N SER A 258 1.60 -23.75 -5.51
CA SER A 258 2.79 -23.23 -6.21
C SER A 258 2.33 -22.17 -7.20
N THR A 259 3.05 -21.04 -7.34
CA THR A 259 2.66 -20.04 -8.34
C THR A 259 2.72 -20.65 -9.74
N PRO A 260 1.94 -20.17 -10.72
CA PRO A 260 1.94 -20.71 -12.08
C PRO A 260 3.34 -20.96 -12.64
N VAL A 261 4.27 -20.02 -12.43
CA VAL A 261 5.69 -20.13 -12.82
C VAL A 261 6.49 -21.10 -11.95
N ALA A 262 6.24 -21.17 -10.63
CA ALA A 262 6.93 -22.13 -9.76
C ALA A 262 6.42 -23.56 -9.93
N ALA A 263 5.19 -23.75 -10.42
CA ALA A 263 4.62 -25.04 -10.78
C ALA A 263 5.16 -25.55 -12.13
N ASN A 264 5.29 -24.64 -13.11
CA ASN A 264 5.52 -25.02 -14.50
C ASN A 264 6.93 -24.70 -15.05
N GLY A 265 7.68 -23.79 -14.42
CA GLY A 265 9.06 -23.49 -14.81
C GLY A 265 9.20 -22.95 -16.24
N GLN A 266 10.28 -23.34 -16.92
CA GLN A 266 10.52 -22.97 -18.32
C GLN A 266 9.55 -23.69 -19.25
N LEU A 267 8.76 -22.93 -20.01
CA LEU A 267 7.79 -23.49 -20.95
C LEU A 267 8.39 -23.81 -22.31
N ARG A 268 7.94 -24.93 -22.90
CA ARG A 268 8.34 -25.36 -24.25
C ARG A 268 7.20 -25.98 -25.04
N VAL A 269 7.20 -25.80 -26.36
CA VAL A 269 6.35 -26.55 -27.28
C VAL A 269 6.75 -28.02 -27.30
N CYS A 270 5.75 -28.90 -27.20
CA CYS A 270 5.87 -30.35 -27.18
C CYS A 270 4.85 -30.96 -28.15
N GLY A 271 5.29 -31.27 -29.38
CA GLY A 271 4.37 -31.61 -30.47
C GLY A 271 3.48 -30.41 -30.81
N THR A 272 2.16 -30.56 -30.64
CA THR A 272 1.14 -29.51 -30.91
C THR A 272 0.62 -28.83 -29.63
N LYS A 273 1.39 -28.88 -28.53
CA LYS A 273 0.97 -28.42 -27.20
C LYS A 273 2.04 -27.55 -26.53
N LEU A 274 1.63 -26.75 -25.56
CA LEU A 274 2.53 -26.09 -24.62
C LEU A 274 2.78 -27.05 -23.45
N CYS A 275 4.04 -27.25 -23.08
CA CYS A 275 4.45 -28.05 -21.93
C CYS A 275 5.21 -27.22 -20.91
N ASN A 276 5.12 -27.67 -19.66
CA ASN A 276 5.97 -27.22 -18.57
C ASN A 276 7.39 -27.83 -18.63
N GLU A 277 8.26 -27.43 -17.70
CA GLU A 277 9.67 -27.83 -17.66
C GLU A 277 9.85 -29.36 -17.52
N ALA A 278 8.92 -30.02 -16.81
CA ALA A 278 8.85 -31.47 -16.68
C ALA A 278 8.31 -32.19 -17.94
N GLY A 279 7.83 -31.46 -18.95
CA GLY A 279 7.32 -32.03 -20.21
C GLY A 279 5.84 -32.46 -20.15
N LYS A 280 5.10 -32.05 -19.12
CA LYS A 280 3.65 -32.25 -19.03
C LYS A 280 2.93 -31.15 -19.82
N GLN A 281 1.88 -31.51 -20.55
CA GLN A 281 1.05 -30.57 -21.31
C GLN A 281 0.22 -29.70 -20.37
N ILE A 282 0.17 -28.40 -20.62
CA ILE A 282 -0.49 -27.42 -19.75
C ILE A 282 -1.39 -26.46 -20.53
N GLN A 283 -2.30 -25.82 -19.81
CA GLN A 283 -3.10 -24.70 -20.28
C GLN A 283 -2.95 -23.50 -19.34
N LEU A 284 -2.29 -22.43 -19.80
CA LEU A 284 -2.31 -21.15 -19.11
C LEU A 284 -3.66 -20.45 -19.35
N ARG A 285 -4.23 -19.85 -18.30
CA ARG A 285 -5.49 -19.11 -18.34
C ARG A 285 -5.28 -17.72 -17.75
N GLY A 286 -5.76 -16.67 -18.42
CA GLY A 286 -5.47 -15.31 -17.95
C GLY A 286 -6.20 -14.19 -18.67
N MET A 287 -5.65 -12.98 -18.51
CA MET A 287 -6.22 -11.75 -19.05
C MET A 287 -5.19 -10.99 -19.89
N SER A 288 -5.67 -10.40 -20.99
CA SER A 288 -4.98 -9.34 -21.71
C SER A 288 -5.28 -8.00 -21.07
N SER A 289 -4.30 -7.12 -20.97
CA SER A 289 -4.58 -5.69 -20.85
C SER A 289 -5.36 -5.21 -22.08
N HIS A 290 -6.04 -4.07 -21.97
CA HIS A 290 -6.29 -3.23 -23.15
C HIS A 290 -4.96 -2.56 -23.56
N GLY A 291 -4.95 -1.78 -24.63
CA GLY A 291 -3.80 -0.97 -25.02
C GLY A 291 -3.27 -0.12 -23.87
N ILE A 292 -2.01 -0.34 -23.51
CA ILE A 292 -1.39 0.32 -22.36
C ILE A 292 -1.22 1.84 -22.54
N GLN A 293 -1.43 2.39 -23.74
CA GLN A 293 -1.49 3.83 -23.97
C GLN A 293 -2.80 4.48 -23.47
N TRP A 294 -3.86 3.68 -23.24
CA TRP A 294 -5.19 4.16 -22.83
C TRP A 294 -5.61 3.70 -21.42
N TYR A 295 -5.17 2.51 -21.02
CA TYR A 295 -5.65 1.84 -19.79
C TYR A 295 -4.53 1.42 -18.82
N ASP A 296 -3.38 2.10 -18.86
CA ASP A 296 -2.26 1.81 -17.94
C ASP A 296 -2.64 1.89 -16.46
N GLN A 297 -3.55 2.81 -16.11
CA GLN A 297 -4.09 2.98 -14.76
C GLN A 297 -4.70 1.68 -14.19
N CYS A 298 -5.18 0.78 -15.05
CA CYS A 298 -5.70 -0.52 -14.66
C CYS A 298 -4.61 -1.53 -14.24
N LEU A 299 -3.34 -1.26 -14.58
CA LEU A 299 -2.20 -2.17 -14.38
C LEU A 299 -1.32 -1.71 -13.21
N ASN A 300 -1.96 -1.48 -12.06
CA ASN A 300 -1.31 -1.15 -10.78
C ASN A 300 -1.18 -2.38 -9.87
N ASN A 301 -0.45 -2.24 -8.75
CA ASN A 301 -0.19 -3.35 -7.83
C ASN A 301 -1.46 -4.02 -7.30
N ALA A 302 -2.43 -3.26 -6.77
CA ALA A 302 -3.65 -3.82 -6.18
C ALA A 302 -4.52 -4.55 -7.23
N SER A 303 -4.49 -4.09 -8.48
CA SER A 303 -5.14 -4.74 -9.61
C SER A 303 -4.48 -6.08 -9.96
N LEU A 304 -3.15 -6.09 -10.17
CA LEU A 304 -2.43 -7.33 -10.48
C LEU A 304 -2.36 -8.31 -9.30
N ASP A 305 -2.42 -7.82 -8.05
CA ASP A 305 -2.61 -8.64 -6.85
C ASP A 305 -3.95 -9.37 -6.88
N ALA A 306 -5.03 -8.72 -7.31
CA ALA A 306 -6.32 -9.37 -7.50
C ALA A 306 -6.28 -10.38 -8.65
N LEU A 307 -5.63 -10.05 -9.78
CA LEU A 307 -5.47 -10.97 -10.92
C LEU A 307 -4.74 -12.27 -10.50
N ALA A 308 -3.64 -12.17 -9.76
CA ALA A 308 -2.88 -13.32 -9.28
C ALA A 308 -3.60 -14.07 -8.13
N ASN A 309 -4.08 -13.34 -7.11
CA ASN A 309 -4.50 -13.96 -5.85
C ASN A 309 -6.00 -14.26 -5.76
N ASP A 310 -6.87 -13.47 -6.40
CA ASP A 310 -8.32 -13.69 -6.43
C ASP A 310 -8.79 -14.36 -7.73
N TRP A 311 -8.30 -13.91 -8.88
CA TRP A 311 -8.69 -14.50 -10.17
C TRP A 311 -7.92 -15.78 -10.47
N LYS A 312 -6.74 -15.99 -9.84
CA LYS A 312 -5.84 -17.13 -10.07
C LYS A 312 -5.31 -17.23 -11.50
N ALA A 313 -5.05 -16.09 -12.15
CA ALA A 313 -4.50 -16.09 -13.49
C ALA A 313 -3.08 -16.68 -13.54
N ASP A 314 -2.85 -17.52 -14.54
CA ASP A 314 -1.53 -18.06 -14.85
C ASP A 314 -0.66 -17.03 -15.56
N ILE A 315 -1.28 -16.14 -16.33
CA ILE A 315 -0.62 -15.28 -17.30
C ILE A 315 -1.29 -13.90 -17.41
N LEU A 316 -0.46 -12.87 -17.56
CA LEU A 316 -0.84 -11.52 -17.98
C LEU A 316 -0.32 -11.29 -19.41
N ARG A 317 -1.19 -10.93 -20.35
CA ARG A 317 -0.78 -10.40 -21.66
C ARG A 317 -0.71 -8.87 -21.61
N ILE A 318 0.40 -8.33 -22.09
CA ILE A 318 0.74 -6.91 -22.04
C ILE A 318 0.63 -6.35 -23.47
N SER A 319 -0.55 -5.86 -23.83
CA SER A 319 -0.85 -5.38 -25.18
C SER A 319 -0.31 -3.97 -25.40
N MET A 320 0.86 -3.90 -26.01
CA MET A 320 1.52 -2.65 -26.38
C MET A 320 1.26 -2.35 -27.86
N TYR A 321 0.25 -1.52 -28.11
CA TYR A 321 -0.02 -1.00 -29.46
C TYR A 321 1.21 -0.28 -30.00
N ILE A 322 1.43 -0.35 -31.31
CA ILE A 322 2.52 0.39 -31.95
C ILE A 322 2.03 1.76 -32.43
N GLN A 323 0.95 1.75 -33.22
CA GLN A 323 0.21 2.93 -33.66
C GLN A 323 -0.83 3.35 -32.60
N GLU A 324 -1.79 4.20 -32.97
CA GLU A 324 -2.95 4.54 -32.13
C GLU A 324 -2.58 5.16 -30.76
N GLY A 325 -1.51 5.97 -30.75
CA GLY A 325 -0.94 6.59 -29.55
C GLY A 325 0.04 5.69 -28.78
N GLY A 326 0.30 4.48 -29.27
CA GLY A 326 1.20 3.50 -28.66
C GLY A 326 2.69 3.76 -28.88
N TYR A 327 3.47 2.67 -28.92
CA TYR A 327 4.94 2.62 -28.89
C TYR A 327 5.63 3.61 -29.83
N GLU A 328 5.10 3.87 -31.03
CA GLU A 328 5.76 4.76 -31.98
C GLU A 328 5.89 6.21 -31.50
N THR A 329 5.01 6.64 -30.58
CA THR A 329 4.97 8.01 -30.03
C THR A 329 6.07 8.24 -28.99
N ASN A 330 6.42 7.23 -28.19
CA ASN A 330 7.51 7.29 -27.23
C ASN A 330 8.10 5.89 -26.96
N PRO A 331 8.94 5.36 -27.87
CA PRO A 331 9.50 4.00 -27.77
C PRO A 331 10.13 3.67 -26.42
N ARG A 332 10.88 4.62 -25.84
CA ARG A 332 11.56 4.45 -24.55
C ARG A 332 10.57 4.23 -23.41
N ALA A 333 9.57 5.11 -23.27
CA ALA A 333 8.58 5.02 -22.20
C ALA A 333 7.75 3.74 -22.29
N PHE A 334 7.36 3.31 -23.50
CA PHE A 334 6.61 2.06 -23.67
C PHE A 334 7.47 0.82 -23.39
N THR A 335 8.74 0.77 -23.83
CA THR A 335 9.66 -0.32 -23.44
C THR A 335 9.86 -0.39 -21.92
N ASP A 336 10.05 0.76 -21.26
CA ASP A 336 10.19 0.82 -19.80
C ASP A 336 8.92 0.38 -19.07
N ARG A 337 7.74 0.72 -19.60
CA ARG A 337 6.47 0.31 -19.00
C ARG A 337 6.20 -1.19 -19.18
N VAL A 338 6.46 -1.75 -20.36
CA VAL A 338 6.44 -3.22 -20.57
C VAL A 338 7.38 -3.91 -19.59
N HIS A 339 8.58 -3.36 -19.38
CA HIS A 339 9.54 -3.87 -18.39
C HIS A 339 8.97 -3.93 -16.97
N GLN A 340 8.35 -2.83 -16.51
CA GLN A 340 7.72 -2.79 -15.20
C GLN A 340 6.60 -3.84 -15.08
N LEU A 341 5.79 -4.02 -16.12
CA LEU A 341 4.69 -4.99 -16.14
C LEU A 341 5.20 -6.44 -16.12
N ILE A 342 6.31 -6.75 -16.80
CA ILE A 342 6.98 -8.05 -16.71
C ILE A 342 7.49 -8.30 -15.28
N GLU A 343 8.14 -7.32 -14.63
CA GLU A 343 8.55 -7.46 -13.23
C GLU A 343 7.35 -7.61 -12.29
N MET A 344 6.26 -6.88 -12.51
CA MET A 344 5.03 -6.99 -11.71
C MET A 344 4.34 -8.35 -11.86
N ALA A 345 4.35 -8.96 -13.05
CA ALA A 345 3.86 -10.33 -13.26
C ALA A 345 4.81 -11.35 -12.62
N THR A 346 6.13 -11.17 -12.78
CA THR A 346 7.17 -12.04 -12.20
C THR A 346 7.10 -12.08 -10.69
N ALA A 347 6.95 -10.92 -10.03
CA ALA A 347 6.82 -10.81 -8.57
C ALA A 347 5.59 -11.54 -8.00
N ARG A 348 4.60 -11.85 -8.86
CA ARG A 348 3.38 -12.59 -8.54
C ARG A 348 3.42 -14.05 -9.01
N GLY A 349 4.53 -14.46 -9.64
CA GLY A 349 4.71 -15.78 -10.22
C GLY A 349 3.74 -16.10 -11.38
N MET A 350 3.26 -15.07 -12.08
CA MET A 350 2.51 -15.20 -13.33
C MET A 350 3.48 -15.18 -14.52
N TYR A 351 3.08 -15.81 -15.62
CA TYR A 351 3.69 -15.61 -16.93
C TYR A 351 3.36 -14.21 -17.47
N ALA A 352 4.26 -13.66 -18.28
CA ALA A 352 4.08 -12.39 -18.98
C ALA A 352 4.17 -12.65 -20.50
N LEU A 353 3.05 -12.48 -21.20
CA LEU A 353 3.04 -12.46 -22.66
C LEU A 353 3.25 -11.03 -23.15
N VAL A 354 4.42 -10.79 -23.74
CA VAL A 354 4.80 -9.48 -24.30
C VAL A 354 4.26 -9.40 -25.72
N ASP A 355 3.23 -8.58 -25.91
CA ASP A 355 2.47 -8.49 -27.14
C ASP A 355 2.84 -7.23 -27.94
N TRP A 356 3.45 -7.45 -29.10
CA TRP A 356 3.66 -6.44 -30.12
C TRP A 356 2.35 -6.23 -30.89
N HIS A 357 1.51 -5.38 -30.30
CA HIS A 357 0.09 -5.27 -30.63
C HIS A 357 -0.13 -4.46 -31.92
N MET A 358 0.26 -5.05 -33.05
CA MET A 358 -0.04 -4.53 -34.37
C MET A 358 -1.51 -4.78 -34.72
N LEU A 359 -2.14 -3.77 -35.32
CA LEU A 359 -3.54 -3.83 -35.78
C LEU A 359 -3.68 -3.01 -37.07
N THR A 360 -3.42 -1.69 -37.00
CA THR A 360 -3.39 -0.80 -38.17
C THR A 360 -2.07 -0.03 -38.21
N PRO A 361 -1.24 -0.14 -39.27
CA PRO A 361 -1.39 -1.01 -40.45
C PRO A 361 -1.35 -2.51 -40.17
N GLY A 362 -1.98 -3.30 -41.04
CA GLY A 362 -2.13 -4.75 -40.89
C GLY A 362 -0.93 -5.60 -41.36
N ASP A 363 0.05 -5.03 -42.06
CA ASP A 363 1.29 -5.73 -42.43
C ASP A 363 2.34 -5.60 -41.31
N PRO A 364 2.76 -6.70 -40.65
CA PRO A 364 3.75 -6.62 -39.59
C PRO A 364 5.12 -6.09 -40.06
N ASN A 365 5.44 -6.19 -41.36
CA ASN A 365 6.68 -5.66 -41.93
C ASN A 365 6.78 -4.14 -41.83
N TYR A 366 5.64 -3.42 -41.80
CA TYR A 366 5.61 -1.96 -41.59
C TYR A 366 6.38 -1.53 -40.34
N ASN A 367 6.27 -2.34 -39.29
CA ASN A 367 6.84 -2.08 -37.97
C ASN A 367 8.13 -2.87 -37.68
N LEU A 368 8.66 -3.65 -38.64
CA LEU A 368 9.76 -4.61 -38.40
C LEU A 368 11.01 -3.98 -37.78
N SER A 369 11.45 -2.80 -38.22
CA SER A 369 12.62 -2.13 -37.62
C SER A 369 12.38 -1.75 -36.16
N ARG A 370 11.16 -1.31 -35.82
CA ARG A 370 10.77 -1.00 -34.44
C ARG A 370 10.66 -2.27 -33.59
N ALA A 371 10.09 -3.34 -34.14
CA ALA A 371 9.96 -4.64 -33.49
C ALA A 371 11.34 -5.24 -33.17
N ARG A 372 12.29 -5.21 -34.11
CA ARG A 372 13.69 -5.64 -33.89
C ARG A 372 14.32 -4.92 -32.70
N THR A 373 14.19 -3.59 -32.64
CA THR A 373 14.72 -2.79 -31.53
C THR A 373 14.07 -3.16 -30.19
N PHE A 374 12.74 -3.20 -30.14
CA PHE A 374 11.98 -3.54 -28.93
C PHE A 374 12.31 -4.94 -28.42
N PHE A 375 12.17 -5.97 -29.25
CA PHE A 375 12.41 -7.35 -28.84
C PHE A 375 13.87 -7.65 -28.54
N THR A 376 14.84 -6.95 -29.15
CA THR A 376 16.24 -7.01 -28.72
C THR A 376 16.36 -6.63 -27.24
N GLU A 377 15.78 -5.50 -26.84
CA GLU A 377 15.92 -5.00 -25.47
C GLU A 377 15.14 -5.83 -24.44
N ILE A 378 13.89 -6.22 -24.74
CA ILE A 378 13.11 -7.08 -23.86
C ILE A 378 13.82 -8.43 -23.65
N ALA A 379 14.27 -9.09 -24.72
CA ALA A 379 14.97 -10.37 -24.62
C ALA A 379 16.34 -10.23 -23.91
N GLN A 380 17.13 -9.20 -24.21
CA GLN A 380 18.40 -8.92 -23.53
C GLN A 380 18.25 -8.81 -22.01
N ARG A 381 17.23 -8.08 -21.55
CA ARG A 381 17.09 -7.70 -20.13
C ARG A 381 16.25 -8.70 -19.32
N HIS A 382 15.54 -9.61 -19.97
CA HIS A 382 14.73 -10.65 -19.32
C HIS A 382 15.16 -12.11 -19.60
N ASN A 383 16.23 -12.35 -20.37
CA ASN A 383 16.73 -13.70 -20.70
C ASN A 383 16.90 -14.69 -19.53
N ALA A 384 17.15 -14.23 -18.31
CA ALA A 384 17.26 -15.08 -17.12
C ALA A 384 15.90 -15.53 -16.55
N LYS A 385 14.77 -15.03 -17.07
CA LYS A 385 13.42 -15.30 -16.58
C LYS A 385 12.76 -16.45 -17.32
N LYS A 386 12.24 -17.42 -16.55
CA LYS A 386 11.48 -18.56 -17.10
C LYS A 386 10.04 -18.24 -17.51
N ASN A 387 9.57 -17.01 -17.27
CA ASN A 387 8.15 -16.66 -17.33
C ASN A 387 7.76 -15.67 -18.45
N VAL A 388 8.67 -15.35 -19.38
CA VAL A 388 8.39 -14.43 -20.50
C VAL A 388 8.05 -15.23 -21.75
N LEU A 389 6.99 -14.82 -22.44
CA LEU A 389 6.61 -15.28 -23.77
C LEU A 389 6.53 -14.05 -24.70
N TYR A 390 6.76 -14.23 -25.99
CA TYR A 390 6.78 -13.11 -26.96
C TYR A 390 5.73 -13.32 -28.06
N GLU A 391 4.71 -12.47 -28.13
CA GLU A 391 3.80 -12.40 -29.27
C GLU A 391 4.30 -11.33 -30.24
N ILE A 392 4.89 -11.77 -31.35
CA ILE A 392 5.64 -10.88 -32.25
C ILE A 392 4.78 -10.12 -33.26
N ALA A 393 3.50 -10.51 -33.41
CA ALA A 393 2.49 -9.80 -34.17
C ALA A 393 1.10 -10.26 -33.71
N ASN A 394 0.32 -9.34 -33.15
CA ASN A 394 -1.06 -9.55 -32.70
C ASN A 394 -2.01 -9.99 -33.83
N GLU A 395 -2.35 -9.10 -34.78
CA GLU A 395 -3.41 -9.35 -35.76
C GLU A 395 -3.03 -8.97 -37.21
N PRO A 396 -2.16 -9.74 -37.88
CA PRO A 396 -1.88 -9.54 -39.29
C PRO A 396 -3.15 -9.54 -40.15
N ASN A 397 -3.37 -8.49 -40.94
CA ASN A 397 -4.63 -8.28 -41.67
C ASN A 397 -4.47 -7.46 -42.96
N GLY A 398 -5.51 -7.49 -43.80
CA GLY A 398 -5.51 -6.94 -45.15
C GLY A 398 -5.17 -7.98 -46.22
N ASP A 399 -5.75 -7.86 -47.41
CA ASP A 399 -5.76 -8.90 -48.45
C ASP A 399 -4.35 -9.26 -48.99
N SER A 400 -3.40 -8.34 -48.92
CA SER A 400 -2.00 -8.57 -49.28
C SER A 400 -1.18 -9.31 -48.21
N VAL A 401 -1.66 -9.34 -46.96
CA VAL A 401 -0.92 -9.89 -45.80
C VAL A 401 -1.18 -11.40 -45.68
N THR A 402 -0.66 -12.12 -46.67
CA THR A 402 -0.73 -13.59 -46.75
C THR A 402 0.15 -14.26 -45.69
N TRP A 403 -0.04 -15.56 -45.45
CA TRP A 403 0.85 -16.33 -44.58
C TRP A 403 2.33 -16.20 -44.94
N SER A 404 2.67 -16.10 -46.23
CA SER A 404 4.06 -15.91 -46.69
C SER A 404 4.67 -14.61 -46.17
N VAL A 405 3.90 -13.51 -46.17
CA VAL A 405 4.32 -12.19 -45.67
C VAL A 405 4.59 -12.24 -44.17
N ILE A 406 3.67 -12.85 -43.40
CA ILE A 406 3.76 -13.00 -41.95
C ILE A 406 4.94 -13.91 -41.57
N ARG A 407 5.09 -15.04 -42.25
CA ARG A 407 6.19 -15.98 -42.07
C ARG A 407 7.55 -15.34 -42.34
N ASN A 408 7.66 -14.51 -43.39
CA ASN A 408 8.89 -13.80 -43.72
C ASN A 408 9.24 -12.70 -42.70
N TYR A 409 8.25 -12.06 -42.09
CA TYR A 409 8.43 -11.20 -40.92
C TYR A 409 8.92 -12.01 -39.70
N ALA A 410 8.25 -13.13 -39.39
CA ALA A 410 8.58 -13.95 -38.22
C ALA A 410 9.99 -14.55 -38.32
N ASN A 411 10.36 -15.11 -39.48
CA ASN A 411 11.71 -15.64 -39.76
C ASN A 411 12.83 -14.59 -39.59
N GLN A 412 12.49 -13.31 -39.71
CA GLN A 412 13.43 -12.20 -39.53
C GLN A 412 13.60 -11.78 -38.06
N LEU A 413 12.57 -11.98 -37.23
CA LEU A 413 12.50 -11.48 -35.86
C LEU A 413 12.76 -12.57 -34.80
N VAL A 414 12.39 -13.83 -35.08
CA VAL A 414 12.73 -14.99 -34.22
C VAL A 414 14.23 -15.05 -33.89
N PRO A 415 15.18 -14.90 -34.85
CA PRO A 415 16.61 -14.90 -34.54
C PRO A 415 17.07 -13.76 -33.62
N VAL A 416 16.35 -12.62 -33.61
CA VAL A 416 16.67 -11.46 -32.75
C VAL A 416 16.35 -11.76 -31.29
N ILE A 417 15.19 -12.38 -31.02
CA ILE A 417 14.83 -12.86 -29.69
C ILE A 417 15.80 -13.98 -29.28
N ARG A 418 16.00 -14.98 -30.14
CA ARG A 418 16.84 -16.17 -29.89
C ARG A 418 18.32 -15.86 -29.64
N GLN A 419 18.82 -14.69 -30.04
CA GLN A 419 20.17 -14.23 -29.71
C GLN A 419 20.38 -14.08 -28.19
N TYR A 420 19.32 -13.77 -27.44
CA TYR A 420 19.38 -13.49 -26.00
C TYR A 420 18.53 -14.44 -25.18
N ASP A 421 17.38 -14.86 -25.72
CA ASP A 421 16.42 -15.77 -25.11
C ASP A 421 16.20 -17.00 -26.03
N PRO A 422 17.06 -18.03 -25.92
CA PRO A 422 17.03 -19.19 -26.81
C PRO A 422 15.80 -20.08 -26.60
N ASP A 423 15.20 -20.04 -25.40
CA ASP A 423 14.27 -21.08 -24.92
C ASP A 423 12.84 -20.59 -24.66
N ALA A 424 12.53 -19.29 -24.64
CA ALA A 424 11.15 -18.82 -24.43
C ALA A 424 10.20 -19.14 -25.61
N PRO A 425 8.90 -19.43 -25.36
CA PRO A 425 7.91 -19.53 -26.42
C PRO A 425 7.72 -18.22 -27.20
N ILE A 426 7.68 -18.32 -28.53
CA ILE A 426 7.36 -17.21 -29.42
C ILE A 426 6.03 -17.50 -30.13
N LEU A 427 5.05 -16.61 -29.95
CA LEU A 427 3.73 -16.65 -30.55
C LEU A 427 3.72 -15.79 -31.82
N VAL A 428 3.16 -16.33 -32.91
CA VAL A 428 3.10 -15.67 -34.22
C VAL A 428 1.65 -15.53 -34.66
N GLY A 429 1.25 -14.28 -34.94
CA GLY A 429 -0.02 -13.92 -35.57
C GLY A 429 -0.34 -14.75 -36.81
N THR A 430 -1.62 -14.98 -37.08
CA THR A 430 -2.07 -15.71 -38.28
C THR A 430 -2.87 -14.79 -39.21
N PRO A 431 -3.13 -15.17 -40.48
CA PRO A 431 -3.78 -14.27 -41.44
C PRO A 431 -5.19 -13.85 -41.01
N ALA A 432 -5.60 -12.67 -41.49
CA ALA A 432 -6.93 -12.08 -41.30
C ALA A 432 -7.33 -11.96 -39.82
N TRP A 433 -6.65 -11.08 -39.09
CA TRP A 433 -6.87 -10.82 -37.66
C TRP A 433 -6.68 -12.08 -36.80
N SER A 434 -5.58 -12.80 -37.05
CA SER A 434 -5.25 -14.05 -36.37
C SER A 434 -6.40 -15.06 -36.33
N SER A 435 -7.20 -15.13 -37.39
CA SER A 435 -8.32 -16.08 -37.51
C SER A 435 -7.95 -17.38 -38.23
N LEU A 436 -6.65 -17.67 -38.38
CA LEU A 436 -6.12 -18.68 -39.33
C LEU A 436 -6.57 -18.43 -40.79
N GLY A 437 -6.92 -17.19 -41.14
CA GLY A 437 -7.45 -16.82 -42.46
C GLY A 437 -8.97 -16.98 -42.63
N VAL A 438 -9.70 -17.48 -41.61
CA VAL A 438 -11.15 -17.72 -41.69
C VAL A 438 -11.96 -16.44 -41.90
N SER A 439 -11.49 -15.30 -41.38
CA SER A 439 -12.08 -13.97 -41.64
C SER A 439 -11.78 -13.40 -43.03
N GLY A 440 -11.03 -14.13 -43.87
CA GLY A 440 -10.64 -13.70 -45.22
C GLY A 440 -10.78 -14.84 -46.24
N PRO A 441 -9.69 -15.35 -46.85
CA PRO A 441 -9.76 -16.33 -47.94
C PRO A 441 -10.16 -17.76 -47.49
N GLY A 442 -10.30 -18.03 -46.19
CA GLY A 442 -10.64 -19.34 -45.62
C GLY A 442 -9.55 -19.90 -44.70
N ASP A 443 -9.82 -21.07 -44.11
CA ASP A 443 -8.92 -21.76 -43.18
C ASP A 443 -7.57 -22.14 -43.85
N GLN A 444 -6.50 -21.46 -43.45
CA GLN A 444 -5.13 -21.64 -43.93
C GLN A 444 -4.28 -22.59 -43.05
N THR A 445 -4.90 -23.42 -42.20
CA THR A 445 -4.16 -24.36 -41.32
C THR A 445 -3.15 -25.23 -42.07
N ASP A 446 -3.49 -25.78 -43.25
CA ASP A 446 -2.53 -26.57 -44.05
C ASP A 446 -1.41 -25.71 -44.65
N THR A 447 -1.71 -24.48 -45.06
CA THR A 447 -0.73 -23.53 -45.59
C THR A 447 0.31 -23.18 -44.53
N ILE A 448 -0.14 -22.97 -43.29
CA ILE A 448 0.72 -22.71 -42.12
C ILE A 448 1.54 -23.97 -41.78
N ARG A 449 0.90 -25.13 -41.69
CA ARG A 449 1.55 -26.42 -41.40
C ARG A 449 2.59 -26.81 -42.44
N GLY A 450 2.32 -26.58 -43.72
CA GLY A 450 3.23 -26.86 -44.83
C GLY A 450 4.38 -25.86 -44.94
N ASN A 451 4.23 -24.67 -44.37
CA ASN A 451 5.22 -23.59 -44.42
C ASN A 451 5.43 -22.98 -43.02
N PRO A 452 5.93 -23.75 -42.03
CA PRO A 452 6.09 -23.23 -40.68
C PRO A 452 7.13 -22.10 -40.62
N VAL A 453 7.04 -21.29 -39.56
CA VAL A 453 8.11 -20.36 -39.18
C VAL A 453 9.36 -21.15 -38.78
N SER A 454 10.52 -20.66 -39.17
CA SER A 454 11.81 -21.28 -38.90
C SER A 454 12.24 -21.06 -37.45
N GLY A 455 12.57 -22.14 -36.75
CA GLY A 455 13.03 -22.12 -35.36
C GLY A 455 12.33 -23.16 -34.50
N THR A 456 12.61 -23.12 -33.20
CA THR A 456 12.01 -23.97 -32.17
C THR A 456 11.18 -23.15 -31.19
N ASN A 457 10.31 -23.83 -30.44
CA ASN A 457 9.42 -23.23 -29.46
C ASN A 457 8.54 -22.10 -30.05
N ILE A 458 7.99 -22.35 -31.24
CA ILE A 458 7.08 -21.44 -31.95
C ILE A 458 5.64 -21.92 -31.76
N MET A 459 4.73 -21.01 -31.45
CA MET A 459 3.29 -21.20 -31.41
C MET A 459 2.59 -20.26 -32.40
N TYR A 460 1.40 -20.63 -32.84
CA TYR A 460 0.56 -19.81 -33.72
C TYR A 460 -0.66 -19.30 -32.96
N THR A 461 -1.05 -18.05 -33.19
CA THR A 461 -2.18 -17.45 -32.46
C THR A 461 -3.50 -17.64 -33.19
N PHE A 462 -4.58 -17.75 -32.41
CA PHE A 462 -5.95 -17.72 -32.92
C PHE A 462 -6.81 -16.79 -32.08
N HIS A 463 -7.48 -15.81 -32.70
CA HIS A 463 -8.34 -14.85 -32.00
C HIS A 463 -9.82 -15.09 -32.32
N PHE A 464 -10.70 -14.91 -31.33
CA PHE A 464 -12.14 -14.98 -31.57
C PHE A 464 -13.00 -14.06 -30.70
N TYR A 465 -14.16 -13.68 -31.24
CA TYR A 465 -15.19 -12.95 -30.52
C TYR A 465 -16.50 -13.72 -30.60
N ALA A 466 -16.94 -14.28 -29.48
CA ALA A 466 -17.90 -15.41 -29.48
C ALA A 466 -19.29 -15.08 -30.05
N ALA A 467 -19.72 -13.82 -30.08
CA ALA A 467 -20.97 -13.43 -30.72
C ALA A 467 -20.84 -13.25 -32.25
N SER A 468 -19.62 -13.08 -32.77
CA SER A 468 -19.34 -13.00 -34.22
C SER A 468 -18.82 -14.31 -34.81
N HIS A 469 -17.96 -15.03 -34.10
CA HIS A 469 -17.16 -16.13 -34.65
C HIS A 469 -17.79 -17.49 -34.27
N GLY A 470 -18.75 -17.92 -35.09
CA GLY A 470 -19.54 -19.15 -34.91
C GLY A 470 -18.80 -20.45 -35.27
N THR A 471 -19.57 -21.47 -35.68
CA THR A 471 -19.08 -22.86 -35.84
C THR A 471 -17.90 -23.02 -36.80
N ALA A 472 -17.79 -22.22 -37.87
CA ALA A 472 -16.66 -22.30 -38.81
C ALA A 472 -15.31 -22.02 -38.13
N TYR A 473 -15.27 -20.99 -37.28
CA TYR A 473 -14.10 -20.57 -36.51
C TYR A 473 -13.73 -21.60 -35.42
N LEU A 474 -14.74 -22.12 -34.71
CA LEU A 474 -14.56 -23.20 -33.72
C LEU A 474 -13.98 -24.47 -34.36
N ASN A 475 -14.47 -24.84 -35.54
CA ASN A 475 -13.97 -25.99 -36.30
C ASN A 475 -12.53 -25.77 -36.79
N ALA A 476 -12.20 -24.57 -37.29
CA ALA A 476 -10.84 -24.22 -37.69
C ALA A 476 -9.85 -24.29 -36.52
N LEU A 477 -10.19 -23.72 -35.35
CA LEU A 477 -9.37 -23.84 -34.14
C LEU A 477 -9.19 -25.31 -33.70
N SER A 478 -10.27 -26.10 -33.69
CA SER A 478 -10.23 -27.52 -33.32
C SER A 478 -9.27 -28.32 -34.19
N ARG A 479 -9.38 -28.10 -35.51
CA ARG A 479 -8.53 -28.71 -36.54
C ARG A 479 -7.07 -28.24 -36.43
N ALA A 480 -6.84 -26.94 -36.26
CA ALA A 480 -5.51 -26.37 -36.11
C ALA A 480 -4.80 -26.91 -34.86
N ALA A 481 -5.51 -27.07 -33.74
CA ALA A 481 -4.94 -27.60 -32.51
C ALA A 481 -4.53 -29.09 -32.58
N ASP A 482 -4.96 -29.83 -33.60
CA ASP A 482 -4.48 -31.20 -33.89
C ASP A 482 -3.23 -31.21 -34.78
N LEU A 483 -2.91 -30.09 -35.43
CA LEU A 483 -1.87 -29.99 -36.47
C LEU A 483 -0.75 -29.00 -36.14
N LEU A 484 -1.01 -28.04 -35.26
CA LEU A 484 -0.16 -26.89 -34.93
C LEU A 484 -0.17 -26.64 -33.41
N PRO A 485 0.94 -26.12 -32.85
CA PRO A 485 0.97 -25.61 -31.49
C PRO A 485 0.20 -24.28 -31.39
N MET A 486 -1.06 -24.35 -30.95
CA MET A 486 -1.97 -23.20 -30.89
C MET A 486 -2.01 -22.51 -29.53
N PHE A 487 -2.15 -21.18 -29.53
CA PHE A 487 -2.43 -20.34 -28.36
C PHE A 487 -3.55 -19.35 -28.72
N VAL A 488 -4.51 -19.11 -27.84
CA VAL A 488 -5.54 -18.05 -28.03
C VAL A 488 -5.09 -16.80 -27.26
N SER A 489 -4.26 -15.96 -27.89
CA SER A 489 -3.72 -14.76 -27.25
C SER A 489 -4.74 -13.62 -27.17
N GLU A 490 -5.90 -13.76 -27.80
CA GLU A 490 -7.02 -12.85 -27.58
C GLU A 490 -8.38 -13.52 -27.79
N PHE A 491 -9.32 -13.30 -26.87
CA PHE A 491 -10.74 -13.51 -27.18
C PHE A 491 -11.69 -12.62 -26.35
N GLY A 492 -12.83 -12.29 -26.96
CA GLY A 492 -13.96 -11.66 -26.29
C GLY A 492 -15.21 -12.54 -26.28
N THR A 493 -16.11 -12.33 -25.32
CA THR A 493 -17.43 -13.00 -25.27
C THR A 493 -18.49 -12.27 -26.11
N GLN A 494 -18.15 -11.10 -26.65
CA GLN A 494 -19.00 -10.14 -27.39
C GLN A 494 -18.89 -10.33 -28.92
N THR A 495 -19.30 -9.33 -29.69
CA THR A 495 -19.00 -9.21 -31.12
C THR A 495 -17.55 -8.75 -31.35
N ALA A 496 -17.05 -8.86 -32.58
CA ALA A 496 -15.67 -8.51 -32.95
C ALA A 496 -15.28 -7.03 -32.74
N SER A 497 -16.19 -6.15 -32.34
CA SER A 497 -15.86 -4.78 -31.90
C SER A 497 -15.40 -4.69 -30.44
N GLY A 498 -15.45 -5.79 -29.68
CA GLY A 498 -15.34 -5.79 -28.22
C GLY A 498 -16.61 -5.41 -27.47
N ASP A 499 -17.70 -5.17 -28.19
CA ASP A 499 -18.92 -4.59 -27.62
C ASP A 499 -20.19 -5.33 -28.09
N GLY A 500 -21.31 -4.98 -27.48
CA GLY A 500 -22.61 -5.61 -27.72
C GLY A 500 -22.90 -6.80 -26.80
N GLY A 501 -23.85 -7.64 -27.20
CA GLY A 501 -24.34 -8.75 -26.38
C GLY A 501 -23.31 -9.87 -26.19
N ASN A 502 -23.24 -10.39 -24.97
CA ASN A 502 -22.44 -11.58 -24.65
C ASN A 502 -23.06 -12.85 -25.25
N ASN A 503 -22.24 -13.70 -25.88
CA ASN A 503 -22.62 -15.05 -26.29
C ASN A 503 -21.88 -16.09 -25.45
N PHE A 504 -22.27 -16.22 -24.18
CA PHE A 504 -21.63 -17.17 -23.25
C PHE A 504 -21.80 -18.63 -23.65
N THR A 505 -22.87 -18.99 -24.36
CA THR A 505 -23.06 -20.35 -24.90
C THR A 505 -21.96 -20.70 -25.91
N ARG A 506 -21.69 -19.80 -26.88
CA ARG A 506 -20.57 -20.00 -27.83
C ARG A 506 -19.22 -19.88 -27.12
N SER A 507 -19.08 -18.95 -26.19
CA SER A 507 -17.85 -18.76 -25.41
C SER A 507 -17.48 -20.03 -24.64
N GLN A 508 -18.47 -20.70 -24.02
CA GLN A 508 -18.26 -21.97 -23.32
C GLN A 508 -17.78 -23.07 -24.27
N GLN A 509 -18.35 -23.18 -25.48
CA GLN A 509 -17.90 -24.17 -26.48
C GLN A 509 -16.43 -23.97 -26.88
N TYR A 510 -15.95 -22.72 -26.95
CA TYR A 510 -14.51 -22.45 -27.13
C TYR A 510 -13.70 -22.84 -25.90
N ILE A 511 -14.15 -22.49 -24.68
CA ILE A 511 -13.46 -22.88 -23.43
C ILE A 511 -13.34 -24.41 -23.30
N ASP A 512 -14.42 -25.15 -23.60
CA ASP A 512 -14.46 -26.62 -23.54
C ASP A 512 -13.49 -27.23 -24.56
N LEU A 513 -13.49 -26.72 -25.80
CA LEU A 513 -12.53 -27.14 -26.84
C LEU A 513 -11.09 -26.83 -26.41
N MET A 514 -10.83 -25.62 -25.92
CA MET A 514 -9.49 -25.22 -25.50
C MET A 514 -8.98 -26.04 -24.32
N ALA A 515 -9.84 -26.36 -23.34
CA ALA A 515 -9.50 -27.27 -22.25
C ALA A 515 -9.21 -28.70 -22.77
N GLN A 516 -10.09 -29.26 -23.60
CA GLN A 516 -9.92 -30.59 -24.21
C GLN A 516 -8.61 -30.70 -25.01
N LYS A 517 -8.23 -29.64 -25.73
CA LYS A 517 -7.06 -29.60 -26.63
C LYS A 517 -5.80 -29.01 -25.98
N LYS A 518 -5.84 -28.66 -24.68
CA LYS A 518 -4.77 -27.95 -23.93
C LYS A 518 -4.24 -26.71 -24.67
N ILE A 519 -5.16 -25.85 -25.11
CA ILE A 519 -4.87 -24.57 -25.77
C ILE A 519 -4.92 -23.47 -24.72
N SER A 520 -3.78 -22.87 -24.42
CA SER A 520 -3.69 -21.73 -23.48
C SER A 520 -4.43 -20.51 -24.03
N TRP A 521 -5.01 -19.69 -23.14
CA TRP A 521 -5.84 -18.54 -23.54
C TRP A 521 -5.72 -17.33 -22.62
N VAL A 522 -5.93 -16.14 -23.19
CA VAL A 522 -6.21 -14.91 -22.43
C VAL A 522 -7.41 -14.14 -23.01
N SER A 523 -8.22 -13.55 -22.13
CA SER A 523 -9.40 -12.78 -22.55
C SER A 523 -9.12 -11.28 -22.64
N TRP A 524 -9.73 -10.63 -23.63
CA TRP A 524 -9.73 -9.18 -23.82
C TRP A 524 -10.99 -8.58 -23.19
N ASN A 525 -10.90 -7.67 -22.20
CA ASN A 525 -9.66 -7.14 -21.60
C ASN A 525 -9.79 -6.68 -20.14
N TYR A 526 -8.64 -6.60 -19.46
CA TYR A 526 -8.48 -6.19 -18.08
C TYR A 526 -8.46 -4.66 -17.90
N SER A 527 -9.54 -4.00 -18.32
CA SER A 527 -9.73 -2.56 -18.15
C SER A 527 -11.13 -2.19 -17.68
N ASP A 528 -11.35 -0.88 -17.46
CA ASP A 528 -12.66 -0.28 -17.18
C ASP A 528 -13.21 0.56 -18.36
N ASP A 529 -12.73 0.26 -19.58
CA ASP A 529 -13.29 0.72 -20.87
C ASP A 529 -14.82 0.56 -20.91
N PHE A 530 -15.52 1.39 -21.70
CA PHE A 530 -16.98 1.43 -21.70
C PHE A 530 -17.63 0.19 -22.34
N ARG A 531 -16.97 -0.48 -23.29
CA ARG A 531 -17.49 -1.62 -24.07
C ARG A 531 -17.74 -2.85 -23.21
N THR A 532 -18.69 -3.70 -23.58
CA THR A 532 -19.07 -4.87 -22.76
C THR A 532 -17.97 -5.92 -22.58
N GLY A 533 -16.91 -5.92 -23.41
CA GLY A 533 -15.70 -6.75 -23.25
C GLY A 533 -14.73 -6.34 -22.16
N ALA A 534 -14.83 -5.11 -21.63
CA ALA A 534 -14.01 -4.69 -20.50
C ALA A 534 -14.40 -5.47 -19.23
N ALA A 535 -13.41 -6.01 -18.53
CA ALA A 535 -13.61 -6.80 -17.30
C ALA A 535 -14.28 -5.98 -16.19
N PHE A 536 -13.94 -4.70 -16.06
CA PHE A 536 -14.39 -3.84 -14.96
C PHE A 536 -15.46 -2.84 -15.40
N THR A 537 -16.38 -2.53 -14.49
CA THR A 537 -17.27 -1.37 -14.61
C THR A 537 -16.46 -0.07 -14.59
N THR A 538 -16.87 0.92 -15.40
CA THR A 538 -16.15 2.19 -15.56
C THR A 538 -15.90 2.92 -14.23
N GLY A 539 -14.71 3.49 -14.09
CA GLY A 539 -14.23 4.13 -12.87
C GLY A 539 -13.67 3.16 -11.83
N THR A 540 -13.43 1.89 -12.17
CA THR A 540 -12.77 0.93 -11.26
C THR A 540 -11.26 1.11 -11.27
N CYS A 541 -10.63 1.39 -12.40
CA CYS A 541 -9.17 1.47 -12.47
C CYS A 541 -8.52 2.61 -11.63
N PRO A 542 -9.18 3.76 -11.36
CA PRO A 542 -8.67 4.71 -10.38
C PRO A 542 -9.06 4.41 -8.92
N ASN A 543 -10.04 3.54 -8.64
CA ASN A 543 -10.67 3.44 -7.31
C ASN A 543 -10.67 2.03 -6.66
N GLY A 544 -10.57 0.97 -7.46
CA GLY A 544 -10.87 -0.41 -7.04
C GLY A 544 -12.32 -0.59 -6.54
N PRO A 545 -12.59 -1.63 -5.74
CA PRO A 545 -11.76 -2.83 -5.55
C PRO A 545 -11.68 -3.69 -6.83
N TYR A 546 -10.59 -4.45 -6.99
CA TYR A 546 -10.35 -5.35 -8.14
C TYR A 546 -10.66 -6.83 -7.85
N ALA A 547 -10.76 -7.19 -6.58
CA ALA A 547 -11.07 -8.55 -6.12
C ALA A 547 -12.58 -8.73 -5.92
N GLY A 548 -13.06 -9.96 -6.13
CA GLY A 548 -14.48 -10.28 -6.10
C GLY A 548 -15.21 -9.80 -7.37
N THR A 549 -16.54 -9.72 -7.31
CA THR A 549 -17.40 -9.50 -8.47
C THR A 549 -18.11 -8.14 -8.50
N SER A 550 -18.08 -7.36 -7.41
CA SER A 550 -18.90 -6.15 -7.21
C SER A 550 -18.59 -4.99 -8.17
N ARG A 551 -17.41 -5.00 -8.79
CA ARG A 551 -16.97 -4.00 -9.78
C ARG A 551 -16.78 -4.59 -11.18
N LEU A 552 -17.16 -5.84 -11.42
CA LEU A 552 -16.98 -6.50 -12.71
C LEU A 552 -18.19 -6.29 -13.62
N LYS A 553 -17.95 -6.23 -14.94
CA LYS A 553 -19.03 -6.44 -15.92
C LYS A 553 -19.36 -7.93 -15.99
N GLU A 554 -20.49 -8.24 -16.62
CA GLU A 554 -20.96 -9.61 -16.85
C GLU A 554 -19.87 -10.52 -17.46
N ALA A 555 -19.14 -10.01 -18.47
CA ALA A 555 -18.02 -10.72 -19.08
C ALA A 555 -16.84 -10.93 -18.11
N GLY A 556 -16.50 -9.91 -17.31
CA GLY A 556 -15.46 -10.01 -16.27
C GLY A 556 -15.78 -11.07 -15.22
N VAL A 557 -17.03 -11.16 -14.75
CA VAL A 557 -17.48 -12.24 -13.86
C VAL A 557 -17.32 -13.60 -14.54
N TRP A 558 -17.85 -13.73 -15.75
CA TRP A 558 -17.85 -15.01 -16.50
C TRP A 558 -16.44 -15.55 -16.75
N VAL A 559 -15.50 -14.67 -17.14
CA VAL A 559 -14.10 -15.03 -17.39
C VAL A 559 -13.37 -15.34 -16.09
N ARG A 560 -13.52 -14.50 -15.05
CA ARG A 560 -12.88 -14.70 -13.74
C ARG A 560 -13.16 -16.10 -13.18
N ASP A 561 -14.41 -16.54 -13.23
CA ASP A 561 -14.79 -17.85 -12.67
C ASP A 561 -14.18 -19.04 -13.44
N ARG A 562 -13.80 -18.83 -14.71
CA ARG A 562 -13.10 -19.83 -15.55
C ARG A 562 -11.60 -19.82 -15.37
N ILE A 563 -10.99 -18.65 -15.17
CA ILE A 563 -9.57 -18.53 -14.77
C ILE A 563 -9.35 -19.18 -13.39
N ARG A 564 -10.30 -18.99 -12.45
CA ARG A 564 -10.22 -19.57 -11.09
C ARG A 564 -10.24 -21.09 -11.02
N THR A 565 -10.63 -21.78 -12.10
CA THR A 565 -10.42 -23.22 -12.22
C THR A 565 -8.98 -23.41 -12.65
N ALA A 566 -8.14 -24.04 -11.83
CA ALA A 566 -6.77 -24.37 -12.21
C ALA A 566 -6.75 -25.39 -13.37
N ASP A 567 -5.67 -25.41 -14.15
CA ASP A 567 -5.36 -26.57 -14.98
C ASP A 567 -4.73 -27.68 -14.13
N ASP A 568 -4.83 -28.94 -14.54
CA ASP A 568 -4.28 -30.08 -13.80
C ASP A 568 -2.77 -30.26 -14.03
N PHE A 569 -1.97 -29.20 -13.88
CA PHE A 569 -0.51 -29.22 -14.05
C PHE A 569 0.26 -29.89 -12.90
#